data_AF-A0AAN4PAY8-F1
#
_entry.id   AF-A0AAN4PAY8-F1
#
_cell.length_a   1.000
_cell.length_b   1.000
_cell.length_c   1.000
_cell.angle_alpha   90.00
_cell.angle_beta   90.00
_cell.angle_gamma   90.00
#
_symmetry.space_group_name_H-M   'P 1'
#
loop_
_entity.id
_entity.type
_entity.pdbx_description
1 polymer ?
#
loop_
_entity_poly.entity_id
_entity_poly.type
_entity_poly.pdbx_seq_one_letter_code
_entity_poly.pdbx_strand_id
1 'polypeptide(L)'
;MAGLSNLGAALPRTAIAVTFFSQPNQAIRVYFQDPQNDLIEMAHDSDSGGKPGSFSIPNASPGTTLAVTTTKVDSIHVYYGVSGNSILEKVHDLNSGWYDGAFSQSGMPGSQVAA
;
A
#
# COMPACT_ATOMS: atom_id res chain seq x y z
N MET A 1 -17.46 11.44 22.52
CA MET A 1 -17.47 11.14 21.08
C MET A 1 -16.11 10.54 20.72
N ALA A 2 -16.04 9.22 20.58
CA ALA A 2 -14.85 8.58 20.02
C ALA A 2 -14.87 8.82 18.51
N GLY A 3 -13.84 9.49 17.98
CA GLY A 3 -13.76 9.80 16.55
C GLY A 3 -13.77 8.52 15.72
N LEU A 4 -14.54 8.53 14.62
CA LEU A 4 -14.60 7.46 13.63
C LEU A 4 -13.20 7.23 13.03
N SER A 5 -12.42 6.29 13.56
CA SER A 5 -11.18 5.87 12.93
C SER A 5 -11.49 4.85 11.83
N ASN A 6 -11.98 5.33 10.68
CA ASN A 6 -12.31 4.47 9.53
C ASN A 6 -11.08 3.74 8.94
N LEU A 7 -9.87 4.18 9.27
CA LEU A 7 -8.60 3.63 8.76
C LEU A 7 -7.70 3.02 9.86
N GLY A 8 -8.13 2.99 11.13
CA GLY A 8 -7.27 2.58 12.24
C GLY A 8 -6.16 3.59 12.58
N ALA A 9 -5.15 3.15 13.34
CA ALA A 9 -4.01 3.98 13.74
C ALA A 9 -2.90 3.91 12.68
N ALA A 10 -2.26 5.05 12.40
CA ALA A 10 -1.17 5.17 11.45
C ALA A 10 0.07 5.78 12.13
N LEU A 11 1.25 5.45 11.62
CA LEU A 11 2.50 6.07 12.05
C LEU A 11 2.48 7.57 11.72
N PRO A 12 2.92 8.45 12.64
CA PRO A 12 3.09 9.87 12.33
C PRO A 12 3.97 10.07 11.10
N ARG A 13 3.50 10.90 10.16
CA ARG A 13 4.19 11.20 8.88
C ARG A 13 4.36 10.00 7.93
N THR A 14 3.53 8.97 8.09
CA THR A 14 3.47 7.90 7.09
C THR A 14 3.15 8.44 5.69
N ALA A 15 3.74 7.82 4.66
CA ALA A 15 3.28 8.01 3.30
C ALA A 15 1.89 7.39 3.13
N ILE A 16 1.07 7.98 2.26
CA ILE A 16 -0.26 7.48 1.92
C ILE A 16 -0.31 7.27 0.43
N ALA A 17 -0.62 6.05 -0.01
CA ALA A 17 -0.84 5.72 -1.40
C ALA A 17 -2.25 5.15 -1.59
N VAL A 18 -2.95 5.56 -2.64
CA VAL A 18 -4.35 5.21 -2.86
C VAL A 18 -4.56 4.76 -4.30
N THR A 19 -5.28 3.66 -4.48
CA THR A 19 -5.81 3.27 -5.80
C THR A 19 -7.31 3.00 -5.73
N PHE A 20 -7.96 3.09 -6.87
CA PHE A 20 -9.37 2.80 -7.08
C PHE A 20 -9.53 1.88 -8.29
N PHE A 21 -10.49 0.96 -8.20
CA PHE A 21 -10.92 0.14 -9.33
C PHE A 21 -12.42 -0.15 -9.23
N SER A 22 -13.06 -0.41 -10.37
CA SER A 22 -14.52 -0.58 -10.48
C SER A 22 -14.96 -1.97 -10.93
N GLN A 23 -14.01 -2.87 -11.19
CA GLN A 23 -14.27 -4.27 -11.54
C GLN A 23 -13.54 -5.16 -10.53
N PRO A 24 -14.17 -6.22 -10.02
CA PRO A 24 -15.58 -6.60 -10.25
C PRO A 24 -16.59 -5.66 -9.58
N ASN A 25 -16.19 -4.90 -8.56
CA ASN A 25 -17.01 -3.88 -7.88
C ASN A 25 -16.17 -2.62 -7.61
N GLN A 26 -16.82 -1.51 -7.25
CA GLN A 26 -16.11 -0.31 -6.79
C GLN A 26 -15.35 -0.60 -5.50
N ALA A 27 -14.06 -0.30 -5.53
CA ALA A 27 -13.14 -0.58 -4.45
C ALA A 27 -12.06 0.50 -4.37
N ILE A 28 -11.72 0.88 -3.15
CA ILE A 28 -10.59 1.74 -2.81
C ILE A 28 -9.62 0.91 -1.96
N ARG A 29 -8.33 1.08 -2.21
CA ARG A 29 -7.26 0.57 -1.35
C ARG A 29 -6.39 1.72 -0.89
N VAL A 30 -6.16 1.81 0.41
CA VAL A 30 -5.30 2.82 1.03
C VAL A 30 -4.12 2.10 1.68
N TYR A 31 -2.91 2.45 1.29
CA TYR A 31 -1.67 1.90 1.84
C TYR A 31 -0.99 2.95 2.70
N PHE A 32 -0.58 2.55 3.89
CA PHE A 32 0.13 3.39 4.84
C PHE A 32 0.91 2.52 5.82
N GLN A 33 1.75 3.15 6.63
CA GLN A 33 2.54 2.50 7.66
C GLN A 33 1.83 2.61 9.02
N ASP A 34 1.72 1.49 9.72
CA ASP A 34 1.11 1.43 11.05
C ASP A 34 2.12 1.74 12.18
N PRO A 35 1.67 1.88 13.44
CA PRO A 35 2.55 2.14 14.58
C PRO A 35 3.58 1.04 14.89
N GLN A 36 3.43 -0.16 14.33
CA GLN A 36 4.38 -1.27 14.42
C GLN A 36 5.47 -1.18 13.34
N ASN A 37 5.38 -0.19 12.45
CA ASN A 37 6.20 0.04 11.26
C ASN A 37 5.90 -0.92 10.10
N ASP A 38 4.76 -1.59 10.11
CA ASP A 38 4.35 -2.44 8.99
C ASP A 38 3.65 -1.58 7.93
N LEU A 39 3.97 -1.80 6.65
CA LEU A 39 3.17 -1.22 5.57
C LEU A 39 1.93 -2.09 5.41
N ILE A 40 0.75 -1.51 5.56
CA ILE A 40 -0.53 -2.21 5.57
C ILE A 40 -1.50 -1.61 4.56
N GLU A 41 -2.52 -2.40 4.23
CA GLU A 41 -3.65 -1.99 3.40
C GLU A 41 -4.91 -1.84 4.23
N MET A 42 -5.66 -0.77 3.97
CA MET A 42 -7.07 -0.64 4.34
C MET A 42 -7.92 -0.70 3.08
N ALA A 43 -8.78 -1.71 3.02
CA ALA A 43 -9.69 -1.95 1.91
C ALA A 43 -11.06 -1.36 2.21
N HIS A 44 -11.62 -0.66 1.22
CA HIS A 44 -13.00 -0.23 1.22
C HIS A 44 -13.65 -0.76 -0.07
N ASP A 45 -14.56 -1.72 0.07
CA ASP A 45 -15.37 -2.24 -1.03
C ASP A 45 -16.77 -1.63 -0.93
N SER A 46 -17.42 -1.38 -2.08
CA SER A 46 -18.71 -0.65 -2.29
C SER A 46 -19.59 -0.42 -1.06
N ASP A 47 -19.98 -1.49 -0.36
CA ASP A 47 -20.98 -1.46 0.70
C ASP A 47 -20.42 -1.84 2.08
N SER A 48 -19.09 -1.91 2.22
CA SER A 48 -18.41 -2.28 3.46
C SER A 48 -17.58 -1.12 4.01
N GLY A 49 -17.59 -0.94 5.33
CA GLY A 49 -16.64 -0.04 6.00
C GLY A 49 -15.19 -0.45 5.75
N GLY A 50 -14.24 0.43 6.07
CA GLY A 50 -12.81 0.13 5.96
C GLY A 50 -12.45 -1.13 6.76
N LYS A 51 -11.85 -2.12 6.10
CA LYS A 51 -11.36 -3.36 6.71
C LYS A 51 -9.89 -3.58 6.36
N PRO A 52 -9.08 -4.19 7.26
CA PRO A 52 -7.72 -4.56 6.92
C PRO A 52 -7.67 -5.43 5.66
N GLY A 53 -6.75 -5.08 4.77
CA GLY A 53 -6.42 -5.82 3.57
C GLY A 53 -5.42 -6.96 3.82
N SER A 54 -5.02 -7.65 2.75
CA SER A 54 -4.06 -8.77 2.84
C SER A 54 -2.61 -8.35 2.55
N PHE A 55 -2.39 -7.11 2.09
CA PHE A 55 -1.05 -6.56 1.90
C PHE A 55 -0.37 -6.33 3.25
N SER A 56 0.88 -6.79 3.37
CA SER A 56 1.74 -6.45 4.50
C SER A 56 3.21 -6.48 4.09
N ILE A 57 3.97 -5.45 4.48
CA ILE A 57 5.43 -5.47 4.51
C ILE A 57 5.88 -5.21 5.95
N PRO A 58 6.40 -6.24 6.67
CA PRO A 58 6.72 -6.08 8.07
C PRO A 58 8.02 -5.31 8.28
N ASN A 59 8.13 -4.59 9.39
CA ASN A 59 9.35 -3.90 9.83
C ASN A 59 9.93 -2.93 8.77
N ALA A 60 9.08 -2.20 8.05
CA ALA A 60 9.56 -1.18 7.13
C ALA A 60 10.25 -0.02 7.87
N SER A 61 11.11 0.73 7.17
CA SER A 61 11.74 1.90 7.79
C SER A 61 10.67 2.97 8.11
N PRO A 62 10.75 3.67 9.25
CA PRO A 62 9.80 4.73 9.57
C PRO A 62 9.74 5.80 8.48
N GLY A 63 8.54 6.10 7.97
CA GLY A 63 8.34 7.05 6.89
C GLY A 63 8.73 6.52 5.51
N THR A 64 8.74 5.20 5.31
CA THR A 64 8.92 4.58 4.00
C THR A 64 7.97 5.21 2.97
N THR A 65 8.53 5.56 1.80
CA THR A 65 7.75 6.08 0.67
C THR A 65 6.86 4.98 0.07
N LEU A 66 5.71 5.38 -0.47
CA LEU A 66 4.71 4.51 -1.07
C LEU A 66 4.16 5.14 -2.34
N ALA A 67 3.95 4.32 -3.37
CA ALA A 67 3.07 4.61 -4.49
C ALA A 67 2.28 3.36 -4.84
N VAL A 68 1.11 3.54 -5.45
CA VAL A 68 0.29 2.43 -5.91
C VAL A 68 -0.37 2.78 -7.22
N THR A 69 -0.45 1.80 -8.12
CA THR A 69 -1.20 1.91 -9.37
C THR A 69 -1.96 0.62 -9.66
N THR A 70 -2.96 0.71 -10.53
CA THR A 70 -3.74 -0.43 -11.03
C THR A 70 -3.64 -0.50 -12.54
N THR A 71 -3.17 -1.63 -13.08
CA THR A 71 -2.83 -1.73 -14.51
C THR A 71 -3.90 -2.46 -15.33
N LYS A 72 -4.53 -3.49 -14.75
CA LYS A 72 -5.58 -4.32 -15.34
C LYS A 72 -6.65 -4.60 -14.28
N VAL A 73 -7.75 -5.25 -14.69
CA VAL A 73 -8.76 -5.78 -13.75
C VAL A 73 -8.03 -6.60 -12.67
N ASP A 74 -8.13 -6.14 -11.44
CA ASP A 74 -7.58 -6.77 -10.22
C ASP A 74 -6.05 -6.91 -10.15
N SER A 75 -5.28 -6.13 -10.91
CA SER A 75 -3.81 -6.09 -10.78
C SER A 75 -3.34 -4.80 -10.12
N ILE A 76 -2.84 -4.91 -8.88
CA ILE A 76 -2.37 -3.79 -8.06
C ILE A 76 -0.86 -3.87 -7.94
N HIS A 77 -0.18 -2.75 -8.14
CA HIS A 77 1.27 -2.64 -8.01
C HIS A 77 1.59 -1.60 -6.93
N VAL A 78 2.21 -2.03 -5.83
CA VAL A 78 2.64 -1.16 -4.73
C VAL A 78 4.16 -1.02 -4.76
N TYR A 79 4.64 0.20 -4.95
CA TYR A 79 6.05 0.55 -4.90
C TYR A 79 6.41 1.11 -3.55
N TYR A 80 7.50 0.62 -2.95
CA TYR A 80 7.89 1.02 -1.60
C TYR A 80 9.41 1.08 -1.43
N GLY A 81 9.85 2.02 -0.60
CA GLY A 81 11.25 2.17 -0.25
C GLY A 81 11.73 1.12 0.77
N VAL A 82 12.93 0.60 0.56
CA VAL A 82 13.62 -0.31 1.49
C VAL A 82 14.96 0.27 1.96
N SER A 83 15.51 -0.33 3.02
CA SER A 83 16.86 -0.01 3.47
C SER A 83 17.87 -0.23 2.34
N GLY A 84 18.80 0.71 2.16
CA GLY A 84 19.73 0.71 1.03
C GLY A 84 19.35 1.62 -0.14
N ASN A 85 18.33 2.48 0.03
CA ASN A 85 17.86 3.47 -0.95
C ASN A 85 17.28 2.86 -2.22
N SER A 86 16.78 1.63 -2.17
CA SER A 86 16.10 1.01 -3.31
C SER A 86 14.59 1.14 -3.18
N ILE A 87 13.91 1.17 -4.32
CA ILE A 87 12.46 1.02 -4.45
C ILE A 87 12.19 -0.37 -5.00
N LEU A 88 11.34 -1.12 -4.30
CA LEU A 88 10.87 -2.44 -4.70
C LEU A 88 9.37 -2.38 -5.04
N GLU A 89 8.85 -3.48 -5.57
CA GLU A 89 7.44 -3.64 -5.94
C GLU A 89 6.85 -4.89 -5.29
N LYS A 90 5.62 -4.76 -4.78
CA LYS A 90 4.70 -5.86 -4.52
C LYS A 90 3.58 -5.81 -5.55
N VAL A 91 3.24 -6.96 -6.10
CA VAL A 91 2.14 -7.09 -7.06
C VAL A 91 1.05 -7.97 -6.44
N HIS A 92 -0.19 -7.56 -6.60
CA HIS A 92 -1.36 -8.39 -6.40
C HIS A 92 -1.97 -8.75 -7.74
N ASP A 93 -2.29 -10.02 -7.97
CA ASP A 93 -3.20 -10.43 -9.03
C ASP A 93 -4.15 -11.54 -8.54
N LEU A 94 -5.22 -11.80 -9.31
CA LEU A 94 -6.24 -12.79 -8.97
C LEU A 94 -5.71 -14.22 -8.81
N ASN A 95 -4.63 -14.57 -9.50
CA ASN A 95 -4.14 -15.95 -9.54
C ASN A 95 -3.17 -16.23 -8.39
N SER A 96 -2.40 -15.22 -7.99
CA SER A 96 -1.24 -15.36 -7.11
C SER A 96 -1.43 -14.70 -5.75
N GLY A 97 -2.42 -13.81 -5.60
CA GLY A 97 -2.47 -12.89 -4.46
C GLY A 97 -1.26 -11.96 -4.46
N TRP A 98 -0.72 -11.63 -3.29
CA TRP A 98 0.47 -10.77 -3.16
C TRP A 98 1.78 -11.53 -3.37
N TYR A 99 2.64 -11.01 -4.25
CA TYR A 99 3.99 -11.54 -4.50
C TYR A 99 4.99 -10.40 -4.77
N ASP A 100 6.28 -10.73 -4.73
CA ASP A 100 7.35 -9.77 -5.09
C ASP A 100 7.37 -9.52 -6.60
N GLY A 101 7.28 -8.25 -6.98
CA GLY A 101 7.35 -7.79 -8.36
C GLY A 101 8.76 -7.81 -8.92
N ALA A 102 8.87 -7.58 -10.23
CA ALA A 102 10.16 -7.54 -10.91
C ALA A 102 10.86 -6.17 -10.78
N PHE A 103 10.13 -5.12 -10.41
CA PHE A 103 10.72 -3.79 -10.26
C PHE A 103 11.62 -3.71 -9.03
N SER A 104 12.88 -3.38 -9.27
CA SER A 104 13.90 -3.09 -8.26
C SER A 104 14.84 -2.04 -8.81
N GLN A 105 14.84 -0.85 -8.22
CA GLN A 105 15.66 0.27 -8.67
C GLN A 105 16.32 0.95 -7.50
N SER A 106 17.63 1.17 -7.60
CA SER A 106 18.35 2.04 -6.67
C SER A 106 17.93 3.49 -6.90
N GLY A 107 17.84 4.25 -5.82
CA GLY A 107 17.49 5.66 -5.79
C GLY A 107 18.35 6.41 -4.77
N MET A 108 17.96 7.66 -4.51
CA MET A 108 18.58 8.46 -3.45
C MET A 108 17.88 8.22 -2.11
N PRO A 109 18.57 8.39 -0.97
CA PRO A 109 17.92 8.41 0.33
C PRO A 109 16.75 9.39 0.35
N GLY A 110 15.56 8.91 0.73
CA GLY A 110 14.36 9.75 0.84
C GLY A 110 13.68 10.10 -0.49
N SER A 111 14.12 9.52 -1.63
CA SER A 111 13.40 9.61 -2.90
C SER A 111 11.92 9.26 -2.71
N GLN A 112 11.05 10.10 -3.28
CA GLN A 112 9.63 9.78 -3.40
C GLN A 112 9.40 8.92 -4.64
N VAL A 113 8.31 8.17 -4.64
CA VAL A 113 7.87 7.37 -5.79
C VAL A 113 6.44 7.76 -6.19
N ALA A 114 6.13 7.62 -7.48
CA ALA A 114 4.79 7.80 -8.05
C ALA A 114 4.59 6.74 -9.15
N ALA A 115 3.34 6.31 -9.34
CA ALA A 115 2.92 5.31 -10.31
C ALA A 115 1.48 5.55 -10.78
#